data_AF-A0A917ZUM9-F1
#
_entry.id   AF-A0A917ZUM9-F1
#
_cell.length_a   1.000
_cell.length_b   1.000
_cell.length_c   1.000
_cell.angle_alpha   90.00
_cell.angle_beta   90.00
_cell.angle_gamma   90.00
#
_symmetry.space_group_name_H-M   'P 1'
#
loop_
_entity.id
_entity.type
_entity.pdbx_description
1 polymer ?
#
loop_
_entity_poly.entity_id
_entity_poly.type
_entity_poly.pdbx_seq_one_letter_code
_entity_poly.pdbx_strand_id
1 'polypeptide(L)'
;MDAALTAATAVAAIVLGCVTGALVGSAQAVAAGRNTAFLIGMMLCARTAVGQAAVMVPVAWLVVVLLFGFRIGRDPYPWTILPEPAHVRHAIAGSTLMFGLGIAAQLHASRKTS
;
A
#
# COMPACT_ATOMS: atom_id res chain seq x y z
N MET A 1 14.62 4.79 17.33
CA MET A 1 14.31 6.04 16.63
C MET A 1 14.12 5.85 15.13
N ASP A 2 14.86 4.94 14.48
CA ASP A 2 14.84 4.75 13.01
C ASP A 2 13.49 4.25 12.45
N ALA A 3 12.77 3.41 13.19
CA ALA A 3 11.48 2.89 12.75
C ALA A 3 10.40 3.99 12.65
N ALA A 4 10.40 4.94 13.59
CA ALA A 4 9.49 6.08 13.60
C ALA A 4 9.84 7.06 12.47
N LEU A 5 11.13 7.31 12.23
CA LEU A 5 11.58 8.14 11.12
C LEU A 5 11.23 7.51 9.77
N THR A 6 11.41 6.19 9.63
CA THR A 6 11.08 5.44 8.41
C THR A 6 9.57 5.44 8.14
N ALA A 7 8.76 5.33 9.19
CA ALA A 7 7.30 5.44 9.06
C ALA A 7 6.89 6.87 8.67
N ALA A 8 7.49 7.89 9.30
CA ALA A 8 7.22 9.29 8.99
C ALA A 8 7.63 9.67 7.56
N THR A 9 8.78 9.19 7.07
CA THR A 9 9.21 9.42 5.69
C THR A 9 8.33 8.67 4.68
N ALA A 10 7.89 7.45 4.98
CA ALA A 10 6.94 6.72 4.15
C ALA A 10 5.59 7.46 4.06
N VAL A 11 5.07 7.97 5.19
CA VAL A 11 3.87 8.80 5.23
C VAL A 11 4.05 10.08 4.42
N ALA A 12 5.16 10.79 4.60
CA ALA A 12 5.44 12.03 3.87
C ALA A 12 5.53 11.79 2.35
N ALA A 13 6.19 10.71 1.92
CA ALA A 13 6.29 10.35 0.50
C ALA A 13 4.92 10.02 -0.11
N ILE A 14 4.05 9.33 0.63
CA ILE A 14 2.68 9.02 0.18
C ILE A 14 1.83 10.28 0.11
N VAL A 15 1.89 11.15 1.12
CA VAL A 15 1.17 12.43 1.11
C VAL A 15 1.63 13.28 -0.07
N LEU A 16 2.94 13.39 -0.30
CA LEU A 16 3.50 14.10 -1.45
C LEU A 16 3.04 13.48 -2.77
N GLY A 17 3.02 12.15 -2.90
CA GLY A 17 2.55 11.43 -4.09
C GLY A 17 1.04 11.62 -4.36
N CYS A 18 0.22 11.58 -3.32
CA CYS A 18 -1.22 11.85 -3.42
C CYS A 18 -1.50 13.31 -3.78
N VAL A 19 -0.76 14.26 -3.18
CA VAL A 19 -0.88 15.69 -3.46
C VAL A 19 -0.43 16.01 -4.88
N THR A 20 0.73 15.50 -5.33
CA THR A 20 1.18 15.67 -6.72
C THR A 20 0.25 14.99 -7.71
N GLY A 21 -0.26 13.80 -7.41
CA GLY A 21 -1.25 13.12 -8.25
C GLY A 21 -2.57 13.89 -8.39
N ALA A 22 -3.04 14.51 -7.31
CA ALA A 22 -4.20 15.39 -7.31
C ALA A 22 -3.95 16.69 -8.10
N LEU A 23 -2.75 17.27 -7.98
CA LEU A 23 -2.37 18.51 -8.68
C LEU A 23 -2.19 18.31 -10.20
N VAL A 24 -1.77 17.12 -10.64
CA VAL A 24 -1.57 16.80 -12.07
C VAL A 24 -2.89 16.43 -12.77
N GLY A 25 -3.97 16.18 -12.01
CA GLY A 25 -5.30 15.88 -12.58
C GLY A 25 -5.38 14.56 -13.35
N SER A 26 -4.37 13.69 -13.22
CA SER A 26 -4.34 12.39 -13.91
C SER A 26 -4.94 11.29 -13.04
N ALA A 27 -6.00 10.65 -13.53
CA ALA A 27 -6.59 9.49 -12.89
C ALA A 27 -5.57 8.35 -12.68
N GLN A 28 -4.61 8.21 -13.58
CA GLN A 28 -3.53 7.22 -13.46
C GLN A 28 -2.57 7.57 -12.32
N ALA A 29 -2.27 8.85 -12.11
CA ALA A 29 -1.43 9.29 -11.00
C ALA A 29 -2.10 9.02 -9.64
N VAL A 30 -3.42 9.26 -9.54
CA VAL A 30 -4.20 8.94 -8.34
C VAL A 30 -4.20 7.42 -8.06
N ALA A 31 -4.41 6.59 -9.08
CA ALA A 31 -4.33 5.13 -8.94
C ALA A 31 -2.94 4.66 -8.50
N ALA A 32 -1.88 5.23 -9.09
CA ALA A 32 -0.50 4.92 -8.74
C ALA A 32 -0.18 5.27 -7.27
N GLY A 33 -0.60 6.45 -6.80
CA GLY A 33 -0.43 6.87 -5.40
C GLY A 33 -1.16 5.94 -4.43
N ARG A 34 -2.42 5.62 -4.74
CA ARG A 34 -3.24 4.66 -3.97
C ARG A 34 -2.58 3.28 -3.88
N ASN A 35 -2.14 2.74 -5.01
CA ASN A 35 -1.51 1.43 -5.07
C ASN A 35 -0.19 1.41 -4.29
N THR A 36 0.59 2.49 -4.38
CA THR A 36 1.81 2.67 -3.61
C THR A 36 1.53 2.65 -2.11
N ALA A 37 0.50 3.36 -1.64
CA ALA A 37 0.11 3.35 -0.23
C ALA A 37 -0.29 1.94 0.25
N PHE A 38 -1.06 1.20 -0.55
CA PHE A 38 -1.45 -0.17 -0.23
C PHE A 38 -0.24 -1.11 -0.11
N LEU A 39 0.67 -1.08 -1.08
CA LEU A 39 1.86 -1.92 -1.09
C LEU A 39 2.82 -1.59 0.05
N ILE A 40 3.00 -0.30 0.36
CA ILE A 40 3.79 0.13 1.53
C ILE A 40 3.14 -0.37 2.82
N GLY A 41 1.82 -0.22 2.98
CA GLY A 41 1.09 -0.74 4.14
C GLY A 41 1.34 -2.23 4.36
N MET A 42 1.24 -3.02 3.28
CA MET A 42 1.50 -4.46 3.31
C MET A 42 2.93 -4.79 3.69
N MET A 43 3.91 -4.09 3.11
CA MET A 43 5.32 -4.25 3.44
C MET A 43 5.58 -3.93 4.91
N LEU A 44 5.02 -2.83 5.43
CA LEU A 44 5.18 -2.43 6.84
C LEU A 44 4.57 -3.47 7.79
N CYS A 45 3.38 -4.01 7.47
CA CYS A 45 2.79 -5.12 8.21
C CYS A 45 3.75 -6.32 8.25
N ALA A 46 4.23 -6.76 7.09
CA ALA A 46 5.11 -7.93 6.99
C ALA A 46 6.47 -7.71 7.67
N ARG A 47 6.99 -6.48 7.66
CA ARG A 47 8.28 -6.14 8.27
C ARG A 47 8.33 -6.47 9.76
N THR A 48 7.20 -6.39 10.45
CA THR A 48 7.11 -6.76 11.87
C THR A 48 7.32 -8.27 12.13
N ALA A 49 7.09 -9.12 11.12
CA ALA A 49 7.20 -10.57 11.23
C ALA A 49 8.49 -11.12 10.60
N VAL A 50 8.87 -10.63 9.40
CA VAL A 50 9.96 -11.20 8.59
C VAL A 50 11.14 -10.24 8.38
N GLY A 51 11.13 -9.07 9.03
CA GLY A 51 12.22 -8.09 8.96
C GLY A 51 12.46 -7.58 7.53
N GLN A 52 13.72 -7.57 7.09
CA GLN A 52 14.11 -7.02 5.78
C GLN A 52 13.54 -7.79 4.59
N ALA A 53 13.22 -9.08 4.76
CA ALA A 53 12.61 -9.88 3.69
C ALA A 53 11.23 -9.35 3.26
N ALA A 54 10.59 -8.49 4.06
CA ALA A 54 9.29 -7.89 3.78
C ALA A 54 9.25 -7.06 2.49
N VAL A 55 10.41 -6.60 1.98
CA VAL A 55 10.51 -5.89 0.68
C VAL A 55 9.95 -6.73 -0.48
N MET A 56 10.01 -8.06 -0.38
CA MET A 56 9.50 -8.97 -1.42
C MET A 56 7.98 -9.17 -1.36
N VAL A 57 7.30 -8.75 -0.28
CA VAL A 57 5.86 -8.96 -0.11
C VAL A 57 5.03 -8.21 -1.15
N PRO A 58 5.28 -6.92 -1.43
CA PRO A 58 4.65 -6.22 -2.55
C PRO A 58 4.82 -6.94 -3.90
N VAL A 59 6.01 -7.48 -4.16
CA VAL A 59 6.34 -8.20 -5.40
C VAL A 59 5.55 -9.50 -5.47
N ALA A 60 5.52 -10.27 -4.39
CA ALA A 60 4.74 -11.50 -4.31
C ALA A 60 3.24 -11.22 -4.50
N TRP A 61 2.73 -10.13 -3.91
CA TRP A 61 1.34 -9.72 -4.10
C TRP A 61 1.03 -9.37 -5.56
N LEU A 62 1.92 -8.65 -6.25
CA LEU A 62 1.77 -8.38 -7.68
C LEU A 62 1.67 -9.67 -8.49
N VAL A 63 2.51 -10.67 -8.21
CA VAL A 63 2.44 -11.97 -8.88
C VAL A 63 1.11 -12.66 -8.60
N VAL A 64 0.63 -12.64 -7.35
CA VAL A 64 -0.68 -13.20 -6.97
C VAL A 64 -1.82 -12.51 -7.72
N VAL A 65 -1.80 -11.18 -7.84
CA VAL A 65 -2.81 -10.42 -8.59
C VAL A 65 -2.73 -10.72 -10.09
N LEU A 66 -1.54 -10.86 -10.66
CA LEU A 66 -1.40 -11.18 -12.08
C LEU A 66 -1.89 -12.59 -12.41
N LEU A 67 -1.65 -13.56 -11.53
CA LEU A 67 -2.04 -14.96 -11.77
C LEU A 67 -3.50 -15.25 -11.40
N PHE A 68 -4.02 -14.62 -10.34
CA PHE A 68 -5.31 -14.99 -9.74
C PHE A 68 -6.29 -13.82 -9.58
N GLY A 69 -5.84 -12.60 -9.91
CA GLY A 69 -6.60 -11.38 -9.64
C GLY A 69 -7.70 -11.07 -10.66
N PHE A 70 -7.80 -11.81 -11.76
CA PHE A 70 -8.74 -11.52 -12.84
C PHE A 70 -9.78 -12.63 -13.02
N ARG A 71 -11.02 -12.22 -13.26
CA ARG A 71 -12.12 -13.07 -13.68
C ARG A 71 -12.07 -13.33 -15.18
N ILE A 72 -12.86 -14.31 -15.63
CA ILE A 72 -13.17 -14.49 -17.05
C ILE A 72 -13.67 -13.16 -17.61
N GLY A 73 -13.00 -12.65 -18.65
CA GLY A 73 -13.30 -11.33 -19.24
C GLY A 73 -12.39 -10.18 -18.80
N ARG A 74 -11.28 -10.43 -18.08
CA ARG A 74 -10.31 -9.42 -17.60
C ARG A 74 -10.87 -8.44 -16.56
N ASP A 75 -11.99 -8.76 -15.93
CA ASP A 75 -12.54 -7.99 -14.82
C ASP A 75 -11.77 -8.31 -13.53
N PRO A 76 -11.12 -7.33 -12.87
CA PRO A 76 -10.36 -7.58 -11.66
C PRO A 76 -11.28 -7.94 -10.48
N TYR A 77 -10.85 -8.86 -9.62
CA TYR A 77 -11.53 -9.11 -8.37
C TYR A 77 -11.34 -7.92 -7.40
N PRO A 78 -12.36 -7.55 -6.60
CA PRO A 78 -12.30 -6.40 -5.68
C PRO A 78 -11.17 -6.45 -4.64
N TRP A 79 -10.71 -7.66 -4.28
CA TRP A 79 -9.63 -7.85 -3.31
C TRP A 79 -8.25 -7.46 -3.85
N THR A 80 -8.09 -7.39 -5.18
CA THR A 80 -6.79 -7.10 -5.80
C THR A 80 -6.34 -5.66 -5.57
N ILE A 81 -7.30 -4.72 -5.54
CA ILE A 81 -7.15 -3.26 -5.33
C ILE A 81 -6.31 -2.55 -6.41
N LEU A 82 -5.20 -3.14 -6.86
CA LEU A 82 -4.24 -2.55 -7.79
C LEU A 82 -4.81 -2.24 -9.19
N PRO A 83 -5.46 -3.19 -9.88
CA PRO A 83 -6.00 -2.96 -11.22
C PRO A 83 -7.32 -2.16 -11.22
N GLU A 84 -7.89 -1.86 -10.04
CA GLU A 84 -9.14 -1.12 -9.93
C GLU A 84 -8.97 0.34 -10.40
N PRO A 85 -9.96 0.92 -11.10
CA PRO A 85 -9.94 2.32 -11.46
C PRO A 85 -9.78 3.25 -10.24
N ALA A 86 -9.22 4.44 -10.46
CA ALA A 86 -8.87 5.39 -9.40
C ALA A 86 -10.06 5.86 -8.55
N HIS A 87 -11.25 5.93 -9.14
CA HIS A 87 -12.47 6.47 -8.53
C HIS A 87 -13.27 5.44 -7.73
N VAL A 88 -12.80 4.19 -7.67
CA VAL A 88 -13.54 3.09 -7.04
C VAL A 88 -13.37 3.14 -5.52
N ARG A 89 -14.50 3.29 -4.81
CA ARG A 89 -14.52 3.57 -3.37
C ARG A 89 -13.92 2.45 -2.52
N HIS A 90 -14.13 1.17 -2.86
CA HIS A 90 -13.57 0.07 -2.08
C HIS A 90 -12.04 -0.02 -2.20
N ALA A 91 -11.49 0.31 -3.36
CA ALA A 91 -10.05 0.32 -3.57
C ALA A 91 -9.37 1.45 -2.77
N ILE A 92 -10.01 2.62 -2.69
CA ILE A 92 -9.55 3.75 -1.83
C ILE A 92 -9.62 3.36 -0.35
N ALA A 93 -10.72 2.76 0.08
CA ALA A 93 -10.87 2.30 1.46
C ALA A 93 -9.82 1.23 1.80
N GLY A 94 -9.66 0.23 0.94
CA GLY A 94 -8.71 -0.86 1.13
C GLY A 94 -7.25 -0.40 1.19
N SER A 95 -6.83 0.52 0.32
CA SER A 95 -5.48 1.10 0.38
C SER A 95 -5.25 1.90 1.66
N THR A 96 -6.24 2.68 2.08
CA THR A 96 -6.15 3.52 3.28
C THR A 96 -6.09 2.66 4.54
N LEU A 97 -6.92 1.63 4.61
CA LEU A 97 -6.92 0.67 5.72
C LEU A 97 -5.61 -0.11 5.80
N MET A 98 -5.12 -0.65 4.68
CA MET A 98 -3.88 -1.43 4.68
C MET A 98 -2.68 -0.56 5.06
N PHE A 99 -2.66 0.68 4.59
CA PHE A 99 -1.63 1.64 4.98
C PHE A 99 -1.69 1.99 6.47
N GLY A 100 -2.89 2.28 6.99
CA GLY A 100 -3.11 2.53 8.41
C GLY A 100 -2.71 1.35 9.29
N LEU A 101 -3.02 0.12 8.87
CA LEU A 101 -2.60 -1.12 9.54
C LEU A 101 -1.07 -1.26 9.57
N GLY A 102 -0.40 -0.99 8.45
CA GLY A 102 1.07 -1.03 8.37
C GLY A 102 1.74 -0.05 9.33
N ILE A 103 1.21 1.17 9.43
CA ILE A 103 1.69 2.17 10.40
C ILE A 103 1.42 1.70 11.83
N ALA A 104 0.19 1.26 12.13
CA ALA A 104 -0.19 0.82 13.47
C ALA A 104 0.69 -0.35 13.94
N ALA A 105 0.94 -1.33 13.07
CA ALA A 105 1.82 -2.45 13.35
C ALA A 105 3.25 -2.00 13.67
N GLN A 106 3.81 -1.08 12.89
CA GLN A 106 5.15 -0.54 13.11
C GLN A 106 5.27 0.28 14.40
N LEU A 107 4.26 1.09 14.72
CA LEU A 107 4.22 1.86 15.97
C LEU A 107 4.12 0.92 17.18
N HIS A 108 3.31 -0.14 17.08
CA HIS A 108 3.16 -1.12 18.15
C HIS A 108 4.44 -1.94 18.35
N ALA A 109 5.09 -2.37 17.27
CA ALA A 109 6.36 -3.08 17.33
C ALA A 109 7.46 -2.21 17.97
N SER A 110 7.54 -0.93 17.59
CA SER A 110 8.55 0.00 18.13
C SER A 110 8.40 0.24 19.64
N ARG A 111 7.18 0.19 20.18
CA ARG A 111 6.92 0.34 21.62
C ARG A 111 7.33 -0.88 22.44
N LYS A 112 7.33 -2.08 21.87
CA LYS A 112 7.73 -3.31 22.59
C LYS A 112 9.24 -3.45 22.75
N THR A 113 10.01 -2.77 21.91
CA THR A 113 11.49 -2.80 21.90
C THR A 113 12.13 -1.66 22.70
N SER A 114 11.33 -0.79 23.33
CA SER A 114 11.79 0.30 24.20
C SER A 114 11.53 -0.04 25.66
#